data_AF-A0A7S3TL63-F1
#
_entry.id   AF-A0A7S3TL63-F1
#
_cell.length_a   1.000
_cell.length_b   1.000
_cell.length_c   1.000
_cell.angle_alpha   90.00
_cell.angle_beta   90.00
_cell.angle_gamma   90.00
#
_symmetry.space_group_name_H-M   'P 1'
#
loop_
_entity.id
_entity.type
_entity.pdbx_description
1 polymer ?
#
loop_
_entity_poly.entity_id
_entity_poly.type
_entity_poly.pdbx_seq_one_letter_code
_entity_poly.pdbx_strand_id
1 'polypeptide(L)'
;GPGPGPGPGPGPGPGPSPSPSPSLSPSASSIATLYNPSFQLLSTSGVCRTDDKNKGNFDELWGKSYPECHDLCLFSRGCTGFEYAVKGKASRCKLFKGPILSTLPVGGARCYKKASKTELGPHKKRL
;
A
#
# COMPACT_ATOMS: atom_id res chain seq x y z
N GLY A 1 -34.00 50.71 48.44
CA GLY A 1 -32.88 49.75 48.48
C GLY A 1 -32.41 49.52 47.06
N PRO A 2 -31.09 49.52 46.79
CA PRO A 2 -30.60 49.27 45.44
C PRO A 2 -30.58 47.75 45.17
N GLY A 3 -31.12 47.34 44.03
CA GLY A 3 -31.10 45.95 43.56
C GLY A 3 -29.70 45.51 43.10
N PRO A 4 -29.47 44.20 42.90
CA PRO A 4 -28.18 43.70 42.45
C PRO A 4 -27.96 44.02 40.96
N GLY A 5 -26.94 44.84 40.68
CA GLY A 5 -26.47 45.10 39.31
C GLY A 5 -25.56 43.99 38.77
N PRO A 6 -25.42 43.87 37.43
CA PRO A 6 -25.01 42.64 36.75
C PRO A 6 -23.53 42.29 36.97
N GLY A 7 -23.24 41.00 37.11
CA GLY A 7 -21.86 40.49 37.18
C GLY A 7 -21.08 40.70 35.86
N PRO A 8 -19.74 40.66 35.91
CA PRO A 8 -18.91 40.83 34.72
C PRO A 8 -19.18 39.71 33.70
N GLY A 9 -19.43 40.09 32.44
CA GLY A 9 -19.54 39.13 31.35
C GLY A 9 -18.21 38.42 31.07
N PRO A 10 -18.23 37.21 30.45
CA PRO A 10 -17.01 36.49 30.14
C PRO A 10 -16.19 37.26 29.09
N GLY A 11 -14.90 37.48 29.36
CA GLY A 11 -13.98 38.05 28.38
C GLY A 11 -13.82 37.16 27.14
N PRO A 12 -13.34 37.70 26.02
CA PRO A 12 -13.06 36.91 24.83
C PRO A 12 -11.98 35.86 25.15
N GLY A 13 -12.30 34.59 24.95
CA GLY A 13 -11.32 33.51 25.11
C GLY A 13 -10.15 33.66 24.13
N PRO A 14 -8.96 33.14 24.47
CA PRO A 14 -7.84 33.13 23.53
C PRO A 14 -8.23 32.33 22.28
N GLY A 15 -8.03 32.95 21.11
CA GLY A 15 -8.27 32.31 19.81
C GLY A 15 -7.41 31.04 19.64
N PRO A 16 -7.82 30.12 18.75
CA PRO A 16 -7.07 28.90 18.52
C PRO A 16 -5.66 29.23 18.00
N SER A 17 -4.67 28.71 18.73
CA SER A 17 -3.26 28.70 18.36
C SER A 17 -3.09 28.10 16.96
N PRO A 18 -2.18 28.63 16.10
CA PRO A 18 -1.92 28.01 14.81
C PRO A 18 -1.43 26.57 15.01
N SER A 19 -2.11 25.62 14.36
CA SER A 19 -1.63 24.23 14.25
C SER A 19 -0.18 24.23 13.76
N PRO A 20 0.71 23.41 14.32
CA PRO A 20 2.00 23.19 13.71
C PRO A 20 1.77 22.52 12.35
N SER A 21 2.07 23.24 11.26
CA SER A 21 2.31 22.62 9.96
C SER A 21 3.27 21.46 10.17
N PRO A 22 3.02 20.26 9.61
CA PRO A 22 3.98 19.18 9.71
C PRO A 22 5.27 19.63 9.02
N SER A 23 6.28 19.95 9.84
CA SER A 23 7.63 20.22 9.39
C SER A 23 8.09 18.99 8.63
N LEU A 24 8.24 19.14 7.32
CA LEU A 24 8.85 18.16 6.42
C LEU A 24 10.28 17.90 6.91
N SER A 25 10.41 17.01 7.89
CA SER A 25 11.70 16.47 8.32
C SER A 25 12.20 15.55 7.21
N PRO A 26 13.34 15.84 6.54
CA PRO A 26 13.85 15.00 5.45
C PRO A 26 14.42 13.64 5.90
N SER A 27 14.19 13.21 7.14
CA SER A 27 14.76 11.97 7.69
C SER A 27 13.83 10.75 7.68
N ALA A 28 12.53 10.93 7.40
CA ALA A 28 11.61 9.80 7.19
C ALA A 28 11.74 9.17 5.78
N SER A 29 12.31 9.93 4.83
CA SER A 29 12.44 9.51 3.44
C SER A 29 13.45 8.38 3.24
N SER A 30 14.50 8.28 4.06
CA SER A 30 15.55 7.26 3.89
C SER A 30 15.17 5.89 4.48
N ILE A 31 14.28 5.86 5.46
CA ILE A 31 13.76 4.60 6.05
C ILE A 31 12.58 4.07 5.22
N ALA A 32 11.75 4.97 4.66
CA ALA A 32 10.63 4.60 3.80
C ALA A 32 11.08 3.86 2.54
N THR A 33 12.24 4.19 1.96
CA THR A 33 12.79 3.46 0.80
C THR A 33 13.27 2.05 1.14
N LEU A 34 13.54 1.76 2.42
CA LEU A 34 14.02 0.46 2.89
C LEU A 34 12.88 -0.47 3.36
N TYR A 35 11.70 0.11 3.66
CA TYR A 35 10.52 -0.60 4.15
C TYR A 35 9.28 -0.50 3.26
N ASN A 36 9.33 0.25 2.15
CA ASN A 36 8.40 0.06 1.04
C ASN A 36 8.97 -0.99 0.09
N PRO A 37 8.51 -2.25 0.16
CA PRO A 37 8.70 -3.15 -0.95
C PRO A 37 8.01 -2.55 -2.19
N SER A 38 8.81 -2.03 -3.11
CA SER A 38 8.33 -1.60 -4.42
C SER A 38 7.67 -2.79 -5.12
N PHE A 39 6.49 -2.58 -5.69
CA PHE A 39 5.87 -3.58 -6.54
C PHE A 39 6.32 -3.39 -7.98
N GLN A 40 6.91 -4.44 -8.56
CA GLN A 40 7.26 -4.50 -9.97
C GLN A 40 6.05 -5.02 -10.75
N LEU A 41 5.54 -4.22 -11.69
CA LEU A 41 4.52 -4.67 -12.65
C LEU A 41 5.18 -5.64 -13.64
N LEU A 42 4.86 -6.93 -13.53
CA LEU A 42 5.38 -7.96 -14.42
C LEU A 42 4.57 -8.09 -15.72
N SER A 43 3.26 -7.82 -15.66
CA SER A 43 2.41 -7.83 -16.85
C SER A 43 1.18 -6.95 -16.68
N THR A 44 0.87 -6.17 -17.73
CA THR A 44 -0.33 -5.33 -17.84
C THR A 44 -1.56 -6.11 -18.35
N SER A 45 -1.35 -7.31 -18.88
CA SER A 45 -2.39 -8.17 -19.44
C SER A 45 -2.05 -9.63 -19.15
N GLY A 46 -1.90 -9.96 -17.87
CA GLY A 46 -1.49 -11.29 -17.46
C GLY A 46 -1.73 -11.60 -15.99
N VAL A 47 -2.01 -12.88 -15.74
CA VAL A 47 -2.10 -13.48 -14.41
C VAL A 47 -0.72 -13.85 -13.89
N CYS A 48 -0.51 -13.79 -12.58
CA CYS A 48 0.75 -14.25 -11.99
C CYS A 48 0.82 -15.79 -11.96
N ARG A 49 2.03 -16.33 -12.07
CA ARG A 49 2.30 -17.77 -11.94
C ARG A 49 3.42 -18.04 -10.94
N THR A 50 3.21 -19.11 -10.18
CA THR A 50 4.16 -19.71 -9.24
C THR A 50 4.45 -21.15 -9.69
N ASP A 51 5.45 -21.80 -9.08
CA ASP A 51 5.92 -23.14 -9.44
C ASP A 51 4.83 -24.21 -9.39
N ASP A 52 3.92 -24.16 -8.41
CA ASP A 52 2.84 -25.15 -8.24
C ASP A 52 1.55 -24.88 -9.02
N LYS A 53 1.63 -24.27 -10.22
CA LYS A 53 0.44 -23.82 -10.99
C LYS A 53 -0.54 -23.00 -10.13
N ASN A 54 -0.03 -22.34 -9.10
CA ASN A 54 -0.77 -21.54 -8.14
C ASN A 54 -1.68 -22.30 -7.14
N LYS A 55 -1.59 -23.64 -6.99
CA LYS A 55 -2.51 -24.36 -6.10
C LYS A 55 -2.25 -24.05 -4.62
N GLY A 56 -3.22 -23.44 -3.94
CA GLY A 56 -3.16 -23.15 -2.49
C GLY A 56 -2.16 -22.07 -2.09
N ASN A 57 -1.50 -21.42 -3.06
CA ASN A 57 -0.42 -20.47 -2.82
C ASN A 57 -0.90 -19.01 -2.80
N PHE A 58 -2.21 -18.76 -2.90
CA PHE A 58 -2.74 -17.41 -2.90
C PHE A 58 -4.02 -17.28 -2.10
N ASP A 59 -4.24 -16.10 -1.51
CA ASP A 59 -5.52 -15.70 -0.95
C ASP A 59 -6.30 -14.90 -2.01
N GLU A 60 -7.50 -15.36 -2.36
CA GLU A 60 -8.39 -14.66 -3.29
C GLU A 60 -9.35 -13.75 -2.54
N LEU A 61 -9.36 -12.45 -2.88
CA LEU A 61 -10.21 -11.45 -2.27
C LEU A 61 -11.05 -10.75 -3.34
N TRP A 62 -12.35 -10.66 -3.11
CA TRP A 62 -13.28 -10.02 -4.04
C TRP A 62 -13.72 -8.64 -3.52
N GLY A 63 -14.04 -7.73 -4.45
CA GLY A 63 -14.53 -6.39 -4.13
C GLY A 63 -13.46 -5.45 -3.57
N LYS A 64 -12.17 -5.84 -3.63
CA LYS A 64 -11.04 -5.02 -3.20
C LYS A 64 -10.56 -4.14 -4.33
N SER A 65 -10.48 -2.84 -4.07
CA SER A 65 -9.86 -1.90 -5.00
C SER A 65 -8.37 -2.20 -5.17
N TYR A 66 -7.79 -1.68 -6.25
CA TYR A 66 -6.34 -1.77 -6.47
C TYR A 66 -5.49 -1.32 -5.27
N PRO A 67 -5.71 -0.14 -4.65
CA PRO A 67 -4.90 0.27 -3.50
C PRO A 67 -5.08 -0.65 -2.29
N GLU A 68 -6.29 -1.18 -2.04
CA GLU A 68 -6.48 -2.17 -0.97
C GLU A 68 -5.68 -3.45 -1.23
N CYS A 69 -5.68 -3.97 -2.46
CA CYS A 69 -4.86 -5.12 -2.85
C CYS A 69 -3.36 -4.88 -2.60
N HIS A 70 -2.90 -3.72 -3.03
CA HIS A 70 -1.54 -3.28 -2.86
C HIS A 70 -1.15 -3.26 -1.37
N ASP A 71 -1.96 -2.60 -0.54
CA ASP A 71 -1.67 -2.42 0.88
C ASP A 71 -1.74 -3.74 1.66
N LEU A 72 -2.72 -4.60 1.34
CA LEU A 72 -2.80 -5.93 1.94
C LEU A 72 -1.55 -6.76 1.65
N CYS A 73 -1.03 -6.71 0.42
CA CYS A 73 0.21 -7.39 0.09
C CYS A 73 1.44 -6.71 0.71
N LEU A 74 1.44 -5.37 0.77
CA LEU A 74 2.51 -4.57 1.35
C LEU A 74 2.74 -4.97 2.81
N PHE A 75 1.68 -4.97 3.61
CA PHE A 75 1.72 -5.25 5.05
C PHE A 75 1.73 -6.74 5.40
N SER A 76 1.35 -7.62 4.47
CA SER A 76 1.47 -9.06 4.70
C SER A 76 2.92 -9.52 4.52
N ARG A 77 3.51 -10.02 5.61
CA ARG A 77 4.89 -10.56 5.62
C ARG A 77 5.07 -11.75 4.69
N GLY A 78 4.02 -12.55 4.50
CA GLY A 78 4.04 -13.71 3.61
C GLY A 78 3.74 -13.37 2.16
N CYS A 79 3.31 -12.14 1.84
CA CYS A 79 2.96 -11.80 0.47
C CYS A 79 4.20 -11.53 -0.38
N THR A 80 4.30 -12.18 -1.53
CA THR A 80 5.39 -12.06 -2.52
C THR A 80 4.95 -11.27 -3.76
N GLY A 81 3.67 -10.93 -3.85
CA GLY A 81 3.08 -10.15 -4.93
C GLY A 81 1.57 -10.34 -5.01
N PHE A 82 0.92 -9.60 -5.91
CA PHE A 82 -0.52 -9.69 -6.10
C PHE A 82 -0.92 -9.63 -7.56
N GLU A 83 -2.06 -10.24 -7.88
CA GLU A 83 -2.77 -10.08 -9.14
C GLU A 83 -4.02 -9.24 -8.90
N TYR A 84 -4.24 -8.24 -9.76
CA TYR A 84 -5.46 -7.45 -9.77
C TYR A 84 -6.19 -7.63 -11.10
N ALA A 85 -7.45 -8.06 -11.03
CA ALA A 85 -8.30 -8.21 -12.20
C ALA A 85 -9.66 -7.54 -11.98
N VAL A 86 -10.20 -6.94 -13.04
CA VAL A 86 -11.56 -6.41 -13.04
C VAL A 86 -12.46 -7.39 -13.80
N LYS A 87 -13.51 -7.87 -13.14
CA LYS A 87 -14.47 -8.86 -13.66
C LYS A 87 -15.87 -8.25 -13.57
N GLY A 88 -16.30 -7.58 -14.64
CA GLY A 88 -17.58 -6.89 -14.69
C GLY A 88 -17.62 -5.72 -13.69
N LYS A 89 -18.56 -5.77 -12.73
CA LYS A 89 -18.70 -4.75 -11.68
C LYS A 89 -17.84 -5.00 -10.44
N ALA A 90 -17.17 -6.15 -10.35
CA ALA A 90 -16.36 -6.53 -9.21
C ALA A 90 -14.88 -6.60 -9.60
N SER A 91 -14.01 -6.28 -8.66
CA SER A 91 -12.58 -6.56 -8.74
C SER A 91 -12.22 -7.83 -7.99
N ARG A 92 -11.15 -8.46 -8.41
CA ARG A 92 -10.58 -9.65 -7.81
C ARG A 92 -9.09 -9.44 -7.57
N CYS A 93 -8.69 -9.66 -6.33
CA CYS A 93 -7.33 -9.71 -5.87
C CYS A 93 -6.89 -11.16 -5.71
N LYS A 94 -5.66 -11.48 -6.07
CA LYS A 94 -4.97 -12.67 -5.55
C LYS A 94 -3.68 -12.26 -4.89
N LEU A 95 -3.53 -12.55 -3.60
CA LEU A 95 -2.32 -12.28 -2.83
C LEU A 95 -1.47 -13.55 -2.79
N PHE A 96 -0.30 -13.54 -3.40
CA PHE A 96 0.55 -14.72 -3.53
C PHE A 96 1.47 -14.86 -2.31
N LYS A 97 1.60 -16.08 -1.79
CA LYS A 97 2.43 -16.44 -0.64
C LYS A 97 3.80 -17.01 -1.05
N GLY A 98 3.85 -17.66 -2.20
CA GLY A 98 5.06 -18.24 -2.79
C GLY A 98 5.61 -17.39 -3.94
N PRO A 99 6.83 -17.67 -4.43
CA PRO A 99 7.51 -16.81 -5.39
C PRO A 99 6.75 -16.70 -6.72
N ILE A 100 6.58 -15.47 -7.21
CA ILE A 100 6.07 -15.24 -8.58
C ILE A 100 7.24 -15.46 -9.54
N LEU A 101 7.12 -16.48 -10.38
CA LEU A 101 8.16 -16.92 -11.30
C LEU A 101 7.92 -16.44 -12.73
N SER A 102 6.65 -16.28 -13.13
CA SER A 102 6.29 -15.84 -14.47
C SER A 102 4.88 -15.25 -14.51
N THR A 103 4.46 -14.80 -15.69
CA THR A 103 3.08 -14.40 -15.96
C THR A 103 2.53 -15.21 -17.13
N LEU A 104 1.21 -15.39 -17.17
CA LEU A 104 0.54 -15.86 -18.39
C LEU A 104 -0.38 -14.78 -18.95
N PRO A 105 -0.36 -14.54 -20.26
CA PRO A 105 -1.17 -13.51 -20.89
C PRO A 105 -2.65 -13.85 -20.73
N VAL A 106 -3.39 -12.97 -20.07
CA VAL A 106 -4.84 -13.06 -19.84
C VAL A 106 -5.37 -11.63 -19.78
N GLY A 107 -6.32 -11.32 -20.67
CA GLY A 107 -6.95 -10.01 -20.70
C GLY A 107 -7.66 -9.66 -19.39
N GLY A 108 -7.46 -8.42 -18.93
CA GLY A 108 -8.16 -7.88 -17.75
C GLY A 108 -7.55 -8.25 -16.40
N ALA A 109 -6.35 -8.85 -16.38
CA ALA A 109 -5.56 -9.08 -15.17
C ALA A 109 -4.20 -8.39 -15.26
N ARG A 110 -3.70 -7.91 -14.12
CA ARG A 110 -2.37 -7.30 -13.98
C ARG A 110 -1.61 -8.02 -12.88
N CYS A 111 -0.35 -8.35 -13.14
CA CYS A 111 0.49 -9.07 -12.19
C CYS A 111 1.58 -8.16 -11.60
N TYR A 112 1.66 -8.13 -10.27
CA TYR A 112 2.61 -7.32 -9.52
C TYR A 112 3.46 -8.22 -8.61
N LYS A 113 4.78 -8.14 -8.73
CA LYS A 113 5.74 -8.84 -7.87
C LYS A 113 6.24 -7.89 -6.79
N LYS A 114 6.22 -8.32 -5.54
CA LYS A 114 6.82 -7.58 -4.42
C LYS A 114 8.34 -7.69 -4.55
N ALA A 115 9.05 -6.57 -4.58
CA ALA A 115 10.50 -6.58 -4.58
C ALA A 115 11.00 -7.30 -3.33
N SER A 116 11.88 -8.29 -3.51
CA SER A 116 12.63 -8.86 -2.40
C SER A 116 13.76 -7.91 -2.04
N LYS A 117 14.14 -7.89 -0.76
CA LYS A 117 15.22 -7.04 -0.22
C LYS A 117 16.57 -7.23 -0.96
N THR A 118 16.71 -8.31 -1.73
CA THR A 118 17.89 -8.65 -2.55
C THR A 118 17.96 -7.89 -3.88
N GLU A 119 16.84 -7.42 -4.45
CA GLU A 119 16.83 -6.78 -5.78
C GLU A 119 17.03 -5.25 -5.73
N LEU A 120 17.09 -4.66 -4.53
CA LEU A 120 17.36 -3.23 -4.30
C LEU A 120 18.80 -2.95 -3.86
N GLY A 121 19.74 -3.79 -4.28
CA GLY A 121 21.19 -3.54 -4.15
C GLY A 121 21.75 -2.93 -5.44
N PRO A 122 22.70 -1.98 -5.38
CA PRO A 122 23.29 -1.36 -6.56
C PRO A 122 23.89 -2.46 -7.45
N HIS A 123 23.64 -2.34 -8.76
CA HIS A 123 24.16 -3.23 -9.78
C HIS A 123 25.66 -3.51 -9.56
N LYS A 124 25.94 -4.71 -9.04
CA LYS A 124 27.05 -5.61 -9.36
C LYS A 124 28.26 -4.90 -9.98
N LYS A 125 29.31 -4.69 -9.18
CA LYS A 125 30.70 -4.61 -9.67
C LYS A 125 30.91 -5.73 -10.69
N ARG A 126 31.35 -5.40 -11.89
CA ARG A 126 31.98 -6.37 -12.78
C ARG A 126 33.45 -5.97 -12.92
N LEU A 127 34.29 -6.90 -12.48
CA LEU A 127 35.74 -6.94 -12.60
C LEU A 127 36.18 -6.74 -14.04
#